data_AF-A0A2A7B4J6-F1
#
_entry.id   AF-A0A2A7B4J6-F1
#
_cell.length_a   1.000
_cell.length_b   1.000
_cell.length_c   1.000
_cell.angle_alpha   90.00
_cell.angle_beta   90.00
_cell.angle_gamma   90.00
#
_symmetry.space_group_name_H-M   'P 1'
#
loop_
_entity.id
_entity.type
_entity.pdbx_description
1 polymer ?
#
loop_
_entity_poly.entity_id
_entity_poly.type
_entity_poly.pdbx_seq_one_letter_code
_entity_poly.pdbx_strand_id
1 'polypeptide(L)'
;MGGLCVKEKQEPAAFWKTFGLAALLWAALAAGSELLFPSSAAAPAGAAGILRSCLVLPVAEELVFRGAALRLMRPLGRNAAILGQAVLFAALHGSLRAKAYALGMGLLFGWAADRSGSLLPGILLHILNNGAVLARCLAERGTP
;
A
#
# COMPACT_ATOMS: atom_id res chain seq x y z
N MET A 1 1.19 -10.43 -43.45
CA MET A 1 0.30 -10.46 -42.27
C MET A 1 0.92 -9.56 -41.20
N GLY A 2 0.49 -8.30 -41.17
CA GLY A 2 0.94 -7.31 -40.20
C GLY A 2 0.12 -7.39 -38.92
N GLY A 3 0.80 -7.50 -37.78
CA GLY A 3 0.23 -7.22 -36.46
C GLY A 3 0.87 -5.94 -35.95
N LEU A 4 0.15 -4.83 -36.11
CA LEU A 4 0.51 -3.53 -35.55
C LEU A 4 0.65 -3.67 -34.03
N CYS A 5 1.89 -3.68 -33.54
CA CYS A 5 2.20 -3.41 -32.15
C CYS A 5 1.92 -1.93 -31.92
N VAL A 6 0.65 -1.62 -31.65
CA VAL A 6 0.22 -0.31 -31.17
C VAL A 6 0.87 -0.14 -29.80
N LYS A 7 2.05 0.49 -29.78
CA LYS A 7 2.55 1.13 -28.56
C LYS A 7 1.57 2.25 -28.26
N GLU A 8 0.54 1.94 -27.48
CA GLU A 8 -0.32 2.92 -26.86
C GLU A 8 0.58 3.83 -26.02
N LYS A 9 0.93 4.99 -26.58
CA LYS A 9 1.54 6.07 -25.81
C LYS A 9 0.47 6.49 -24.82
N GLN A 10 0.55 5.95 -23.62
CA GLN A 10 -0.32 6.33 -22.53
C GLN A 10 -0.15 7.84 -22.31
N GLU A 11 -1.18 8.60 -22.69
CA GLU A 11 -1.13 10.06 -22.67
C GLU A 11 -0.80 10.54 -21.24
N PRO A 12 0.17 11.45 -21.05
CA PRO A 12 0.57 11.92 -19.72
C PRO A 12 -0.61 12.48 -18.92
N ALA A 13 -1.63 13.03 -19.60
CA ALA A 13 -2.87 13.48 -18.96
C ALA A 13 -3.73 12.32 -18.42
N ALA A 14 -3.80 11.18 -19.10
CA ALA A 14 -4.48 9.98 -18.60
C ALA A 14 -3.73 9.33 -17.42
N PHE A 15 -2.40 9.44 -17.44
CA PHE A 15 -1.51 9.03 -16.35
C PHE A 15 -1.79 9.80 -15.05
N TRP A 16 -1.84 11.14 -15.08
CA TRP A 16 -2.11 11.93 -13.88
C TRP A 16 -3.54 11.76 -13.37
N LYS A 17 -4.51 11.54 -14.26
CA LYS A 17 -5.90 11.25 -13.89
C LYS A 17 -6.04 9.93 -13.15
N THR A 18 -5.41 8.85 -13.63
CA THR A 18 -5.47 7.52 -12.99
C THR A 18 -4.75 7.50 -11.65
N PHE A 19 -3.59 8.15 -11.55
CA PHE A 19 -2.91 8.33 -10.26
C PHE A 19 -3.77 9.13 -9.27
N GLY A 20 -4.30 10.26 -9.71
CA GLY A 20 -5.17 11.11 -8.91
C GLY A 20 -6.39 10.35 -8.41
N LEU A 21 -7.05 9.57 -9.27
CA LEU A 21 -8.18 8.73 -8.88
C LEU A 21 -7.79 7.63 -7.88
N ALA A 22 -6.64 6.97 -8.05
CA ALA A 22 -6.16 5.97 -7.11
C ALA A 22 -5.80 6.59 -5.75
N ALA A 23 -5.18 7.77 -5.74
CA ALA A 23 -4.87 8.52 -4.53
C ALA A 23 -6.13 9.04 -3.83
N LEU A 24 -7.12 9.54 -4.58
CA LEU A 24 -8.42 9.94 -4.05
C LEU A 24 -9.20 8.75 -3.49
N LEU A 25 -9.17 7.60 -4.17
CA LEU A 25 -9.77 6.36 -3.68
C LEU A 25 -9.08 5.91 -2.39
N TRP A 26 -7.75 5.97 -2.31
CA TRP A 26 -7.01 5.68 -1.10
C TRP A 26 -7.39 6.62 0.04
N ALA A 27 -7.41 7.93 -0.21
CA ALA A 27 -7.78 8.93 0.79
C ALA A 27 -9.22 8.76 1.27
N ALA A 28 -10.15 8.48 0.35
CA ALA A 28 -11.55 8.21 0.65
C ALA A 28 -11.74 6.91 1.43
N LEU A 29 -11.01 5.85 1.10
CA LEU A 29 -11.01 4.60 1.87
C LEU A 29 -10.38 4.80 3.26
N ALA A 30 -9.28 5.53 3.36
CA ALA A 30 -8.62 5.83 4.62
C ALA A 30 -9.54 6.66 5.54
N ALA A 31 -10.13 7.74 5.04
CA ALA A 31 -11.06 8.57 5.78
C ALA A 31 -12.39 7.85 6.08
N GLY A 32 -12.96 7.15 5.10
CA GLY A 32 -14.20 6.40 5.25
C GLY A 32 -14.06 5.23 6.22
N SER A 33 -12.89 4.58 6.26
CA SER A 33 -12.61 3.51 7.23
C SER A 33 -12.57 4.02 8.67
N GLU A 34 -12.17 5.27 8.92
CA GLU A 34 -12.27 5.87 10.27
C GLU A 34 -13.74 6.09 10.67
N LEU A 35 -14.59 6.44 9.72
CA LEU A 35 -16.02 6.68 9.96
C LEU A 35 -16.78 5.37 10.20
N LEU A 36 -16.44 4.32 9.45
CA LEU A 36 -17.08 3.01 9.51
C LEU A 36 -16.51 2.12 10.62
N PHE A 37 -15.23 2.29 10.94
CA PHE A 37 -14.51 1.51 11.96
C PHE A 37 -13.76 2.46 12.92
N PRO A 38 -14.49 3.27 13.70
CA PRO A 38 -13.86 4.18 14.64
C PRO A 38 -13.05 3.39 15.67
N SER A 39 -11.74 3.59 15.66
CA SER A 39 -10.84 3.09 16.70
C SER A 39 -10.92 4.05 17.89
N SER A 40 -11.58 3.66 18.98
CA SER A 40 -11.50 4.45 20.20
C SER A 40 -10.07 4.39 20.75
N ALA A 41 -9.52 5.53 21.17
CA ALA A 41 -8.19 5.59 21.82
C ALA A 41 -8.10 4.70 23.07
N ALA A 42 -9.26 4.40 23.69
CA ALA A 42 -9.41 3.52 24.83
C ALA A 42 -9.33 2.02 24.48
N ALA A 43 -9.69 1.62 23.26
CA ALA A 43 -9.65 0.22 22.80
C ALA A 43 -9.15 0.11 21.36
N PRO A 44 -7.87 0.44 21.09
CA PRO A 44 -7.27 0.32 19.75
C PRO A 44 -7.24 -1.14 19.22
N ALA A 45 -7.60 -2.12 20.05
CA ALA A 45 -7.72 -3.54 19.72
C ALA A 45 -9.16 -4.08 19.72
N GLY A 46 -10.18 -3.20 19.71
CA GLY A 46 -11.54 -3.64 19.41
C GLY A 46 -11.62 -4.28 18.01
N ALA A 47 -12.59 -5.17 17.77
CA ALA A 47 -12.73 -5.89 16.50
C ALA A 47 -12.71 -4.96 15.26
N ALA A 48 -13.30 -3.76 15.37
CA ALA A 48 -13.27 -2.73 14.33
C ALA A 48 -11.85 -2.19 14.05
N GLY A 49 -11.05 -1.92 15.09
CA GLY A 49 -9.67 -1.45 14.96
C GLY A 49 -8.73 -2.51 14.37
N ILE A 50 -8.96 -3.78 14.73
CA ILE A 50 -8.24 -4.94 14.14
C ILE A 50 -8.58 -5.06 12.66
N LEU A 51 -9.88 -5.11 12.30
CA LEU A 51 -10.32 -5.22 10.91
C LEU A 51 -9.74 -4.09 10.05
N ARG A 52 -9.76 -2.87 10.56
CA ARG A 52 -9.22 -1.72 9.85
C ARG A 52 -7.70 -1.82 9.65
N SER A 53 -6.95 -1.98 10.74
CA SER A 53 -5.48 -1.91 10.72
C SER A 53 -4.81 -3.13 10.11
N CYS A 54 -5.41 -4.31 10.26
CA CYS A 54 -4.84 -5.57 9.81
C CYS A 54 -5.38 -6.03 8.46
N LEU A 55 -6.54 -5.55 7.99
CA LEU A 55 -7.13 -6.02 6.73
C LEU A 55 -7.41 -4.87 5.75
N VAL A 56 -8.24 -3.90 6.13
CA VAL A 56 -8.71 -2.86 5.20
C VAL A 56 -7.57 -1.98 4.69
N LEU A 57 -6.75 -1.43 5.61
CA LEU A 57 -5.62 -0.57 5.24
C LEU A 57 -4.57 -1.33 4.41
N PRO A 58 -4.06 -2.49 4.85
CA PRO A 58 -3.03 -3.23 4.10
C PRO A 58 -3.46 -3.60 2.68
N VAL A 59 -4.72 -4.01 2.50
CA VAL A 59 -5.26 -4.34 1.19
C VAL A 59 -5.36 -3.08 0.32
N ALA A 60 -5.89 -1.98 0.86
CA ALA A 60 -5.99 -0.72 0.12
C ALA A 60 -4.62 -0.18 -0.29
N GLU A 61 -3.63 -0.25 0.60
CA GLU A 61 -2.26 0.17 0.32
C GLU A 61 -1.62 -0.69 -0.78
N GLU A 62 -1.73 -2.02 -0.73
CA GLU A 62 -1.18 -2.88 -1.78
C GLU A 62 -1.83 -2.62 -3.15
N LEU A 63 -3.15 -2.40 -3.20
CA LEU A 63 -3.85 -2.05 -4.43
C LEU A 63 -3.35 -0.71 -5.01
N VAL A 64 -3.10 0.28 -4.16
CA VAL A 64 -2.69 1.62 -4.60
C VAL A 64 -1.23 1.67 -4.97
N PHE A 65 -0.34 1.12 -4.15
CA PHE A 65 1.11 1.20 -4.38
C PHE A 65 1.60 0.15 -5.37
N ARG A 66 1.21 -1.12 -5.23
CA ARG A 66 1.70 -2.22 -6.08
C ARG A 66 0.77 -2.47 -7.27
N GLY A 67 -0.53 -2.22 -7.11
CA GLY A 67 -1.51 -2.30 -8.19
C GLY A 67 -1.46 -1.09 -9.12
N ALA A 68 -1.64 0.13 -8.61
CA ALA A 68 -1.71 1.33 -9.43
C ALA A 68 -0.33 1.98 -9.63
N ALA A 69 0.32 2.48 -8.58
CA ALA A 69 1.54 3.28 -8.69
C ALA A 69 2.69 2.53 -9.36
N LEU A 70 2.98 1.29 -8.97
CA LEU A 70 4.04 0.46 -9.58
C LEU A 70 3.80 0.24 -11.08
N ARG A 71 2.55 0.00 -11.50
CA ARG A 71 2.20 -0.19 -12.91
C ARG A 71 2.26 1.11 -13.67
N LEU A 72 1.79 2.18 -13.06
CA LEU A 72 1.78 3.51 -13.64
C LEU A 72 3.19 4.05 -13.88
N MET A 73 4.13 3.75 -12.98
CA MET A 73 5.53 4.18 -13.10
C MET A 73 6.35 3.27 -14.03
N ARG A 74 5.79 2.19 -14.60
CA ARG A 74 6.48 1.29 -15.53
C ARG A 74 7.19 1.97 -16.70
N PRO A 75 6.61 3.01 -17.34
CA PRO A 75 7.27 3.69 -18.45
C PRO A 75 8.59 4.37 -18.07
N LEU A 76 8.79 4.69 -16.79
CA LEU A 76 10.06 5.23 -16.27
C LEU A 76 11.17 4.17 -16.14
N GLY A 77 10.84 2.90 -16.39
CA GLY A 77 11.73 1.76 -16.24
C GLY A 77 11.43 0.96 -14.97
N ARG A 78 11.73 -0.34 -15.04
CA ARG A 78 11.42 -1.32 -13.98
C ARG A 78 11.93 -0.90 -12.59
N ASN A 79 13.21 -0.53 -12.51
CA ASN A 79 13.84 -0.18 -11.24
C ASN A 79 13.32 1.16 -10.70
N ALA A 80 13.10 2.14 -11.59
CA ALA A 80 12.53 3.44 -11.22
C ALA A 80 11.09 3.30 -10.71
N ALA A 81 10.29 2.42 -11.31
CA ALA A 81 8.94 2.13 -10.85
C ALA A 81 8.91 1.53 -9.45
N ILE A 82 9.77 0.55 -9.18
CA ILE A 82 9.90 -0.10 -7.86
C ILE A 82 10.36 0.91 -6.80
N LEU A 83 11.36 1.73 -7.12
CA LEU A 83 11.86 2.75 -6.20
C LEU A 83 10.80 3.83 -5.94
N GLY A 84 10.18 4.34 -7.00
CA GLY A 84 9.21 5.42 -6.93
C GLY A 84 7.98 5.09 -6.08
N GLN A 85 7.36 3.93 -6.30
CA GLN A 85 6.23 3.50 -5.46
C GLN A 85 6.66 3.27 -4.00
N ALA A 86 7.88 2.77 -3.76
CA ALA A 86 8.39 2.52 -2.41
C ALA A 86 8.62 3.83 -1.65
N VAL A 87 9.13 4.86 -2.34
CA VAL A 87 9.31 6.21 -1.78
C VAL A 87 7.96 6.84 -1.46
N LEU A 88 6.98 6.75 -2.36
CA LEU A 88 5.63 7.26 -2.11
C LEU A 88 4.98 6.57 -0.91
N PHE A 89 5.09 5.24 -0.82
CA PHE A 89 4.61 4.47 0.32
C PHE A 89 5.27 4.91 1.63
N ALA A 90 6.61 5.01 1.64
CA ALA A 90 7.35 5.46 2.80
C ALA A 90 7.00 6.89 3.22
N ALA A 91 6.76 7.81 2.27
CA ALA A 91 6.48 9.21 2.55
C ALA A 91 5.19 9.42 3.37
N LEU A 92 4.21 8.51 3.26
CA LEU A 92 2.94 8.57 4.00
C LEU A 92 3.04 8.09 5.45
N HIS A 93 4.19 7.57 5.88
CA HIS A 93 4.38 7.10 7.25
C HIS A 93 4.82 8.24 8.18
N GLY A 94 4.44 8.20 9.46
CA GLY A 94 4.68 9.30 10.40
C GLY A 94 6.14 9.46 10.83
N SER A 95 6.71 8.47 11.52
CA SER A 95 8.04 8.56 12.14
C SER A 95 9.17 8.17 11.18
N LEU A 96 10.37 8.73 11.36
CA LEU A 96 11.53 8.40 10.51
C LEU A 96 11.86 6.89 10.51
N ARG A 97 11.71 6.24 11.67
CA ARG A 97 11.85 4.77 11.78
C ARG A 97 10.82 4.03 10.94
N ALA A 98 9.55 4.45 11.01
CA ALA A 98 8.48 3.89 10.19
C ALA A 98 8.71 4.13 8.70
N LYS A 99 9.19 5.33 8.31
CA LYS A 99 9.55 5.64 6.91
C LYS A 99 10.66 4.74 6.40
N ALA A 100 11.74 4.55 7.17
CA ALA A 100 12.86 3.70 6.78
C ALA A 100 12.43 2.23 6.64
N TYR A 101 11.63 1.73 7.58
CA TYR A 101 11.06 0.38 7.52
C TYR A 101 10.12 0.22 6.31
N ALA A 102 9.19 1.18 6.12
CA ALA A 102 8.24 1.20 5.01
C ALA A 102 8.95 1.29 3.66
N LEU A 103 10.08 1.99 3.55
CA LEU A 103 10.88 2.03 2.32
C LEU A 103 11.45 0.64 2.00
N GLY A 104 12.01 -0.06 3.00
CA GLY A 104 12.54 -1.41 2.81
C GLY A 104 11.47 -2.41 2.37
N MET A 105 10.32 -2.42 3.07
CA MET A 105 9.16 -3.24 2.71
C MET A 105 8.54 -2.82 1.37
N GLY A 106 8.55 -1.51 1.12
CA GLY A 106 8.30 -0.82 -0.14
C GLY A 106 8.98 -1.51 -1.32
N LEU A 107 10.31 -1.55 -1.25
CA LEU A 107 11.18 -2.12 -2.27
C LEU A 107 10.98 -3.63 -2.40
N LEU A 108 10.92 -4.36 -1.28
CA LEU A 108 10.74 -5.81 -1.27
C LEU A 108 9.44 -6.24 -1.94
N PHE A 109 8.31 -5.66 -1.52
CA PHE A 109 7.00 -5.99 -2.06
C PHE A 109 6.84 -5.49 -3.49
N GLY A 110 7.38 -4.31 -3.81
CA GLY A 110 7.40 -3.80 -5.18
C GLY A 110 8.16 -4.73 -6.14
N TRP A 111 9.31 -5.25 -5.71
CA TRP A 111 10.08 -6.24 -6.45
C TRP A 111 9.34 -7.59 -6.56
N ALA A 112 8.71 -8.05 -5.48
CA ALA A 112 7.97 -9.31 -5.47
C ALA A 112 6.72 -9.24 -6.38
N ALA A 113 5.96 -8.14 -6.33
CA ALA A 113 4.80 -7.91 -7.19
C ALA A 113 5.20 -7.79 -8.66
N ASP A 114 6.33 -7.12 -8.93
CA ASP A 114 6.94 -7.06 -10.27
C ASP A 114 7.29 -8.45 -10.82
N ARG A 115 7.91 -9.31 -10.00
CA ARG A 115 8.36 -10.65 -10.42
C ARG A 115 7.21 -11.65 -10.54
N SER A 116 6.27 -11.62 -9.62
CA SER A 116 5.17 -12.59 -9.54
C SER A 116 3.96 -12.21 -10.39
N GLY A 117 3.85 -10.93 -10.79
CA GLY A 117 2.65 -10.39 -11.44
C GLY A 117 1.42 -10.38 -10.53
N SER A 118 1.56 -10.71 -9.24
CA SER A 118 0.48 -10.89 -8.28
C SER A 118 0.65 -9.98 -7.08
N LEU A 119 -0.47 -9.43 -6.61
CA LEU A 119 -0.54 -8.65 -5.37
C LEU A 119 -0.77 -9.53 -4.13
N LEU A 120 -1.22 -10.77 -4.33
CA LEU A 120 -1.62 -11.67 -3.24
C LEU A 120 -0.50 -11.90 -2.20
N PRO A 121 0.76 -12.17 -2.62
CA PRO A 121 1.84 -12.38 -1.65
C PRO A 121 2.12 -11.12 -0.81
N GLY A 122 2.06 -9.94 -1.44
CA GLY A 122 2.22 -8.65 -0.75
C GLY A 122 1.10 -8.40 0.25
N ILE A 123 -0.15 -8.61 -0.17
CA ILE A 123 -1.34 -8.46 0.69
C ILE A 123 -1.24 -9.38 1.92
N LEU A 124 -0.94 -10.66 1.73
CA LEU A 124 -0.85 -11.62 2.84
C LEU A 124 0.28 -11.24 3.81
N LEU A 125 1.46 -10.91 3.31
CA LEU A 125 2.59 -10.49 4.15
C LEU A 125 2.30 -9.19 4.90
N HIS A 126 1.60 -8.24 4.27
CA HIS A 126 1.27 -6.96 4.89
C HIS A 126 0.23 -7.12 6.01
N ILE A 127 -0.80 -7.95 5.79
CA ILE A 127 -1.78 -8.35 6.81
C ILE A 127 -1.07 -9.01 8.00
N LEU A 128 -0.19 -9.99 7.73
CA LEU A 128 0.56 -10.69 8.78
C LEU A 128 1.48 -9.75 9.56
N ASN A 129 2.17 -8.84 8.87
CA ASN A 129 3.04 -7.86 9.52
C ASN A 129 2.26 -6.94 10.46
N ASN A 130 1.13 -6.39 10.00
CA ASN A 130 0.29 -5.53 10.84
C ASN A 130 -0.33 -6.31 11.99
N GLY A 131 -0.72 -7.57 11.78
CA GLY A 131 -1.17 -8.47 12.83
C GLY A 131 -0.09 -8.69 13.91
N ALA A 132 1.16 -8.93 13.51
CA ALA A 132 2.28 -9.13 14.44
C ALA A 132 2.61 -7.86 15.24
N VAL A 133 2.61 -6.69 14.58
CA VAL A 133 2.81 -5.39 15.24
C VAL A 133 1.70 -5.14 16.27
N LEU A 134 0.44 -5.38 15.90
CA LEU A 134 -0.69 -5.21 16.81
C LEU A 134 -0.63 -6.18 17.99
N ALA A 135 -0.32 -7.46 17.75
CA ALA A 135 -0.14 -8.46 18.79
C ALA A 135 0.97 -8.06 19.78
N ARG A 136 2.09 -7.54 19.29
CA ARG A 136 3.17 -7.03 20.14
C ARG A 136 2.72 -5.83 20.98
N CYS A 137 2.02 -4.87 20.36
CA CYS A 137 1.46 -3.73 21.10
C CYS A 137 0.44 -4.15 22.17
N LEU A 138 -0.32 -5.22 21.95
CA LEU A 138 -1.23 -5.78 22.95
C LEU A 138 -0.49 -6.48 24.08
N ALA A 139 0.57 -7.24 23.77
CA ALA A 139 1.41 -7.90 24.77
C ALA A 139 2.10 -6.89 25.69
N GLU A 140 2.63 -5.80 25.13
CA GLU A 140 3.25 -4.69 25.89
C GLU A 140 2.25 -3.91 26.76
N ARG A 141 0.95 -3.94 26.43
CA ARG A 141 -0.13 -3.36 27.26
C ARG A 141 -0.60 -4.28 28.39
N GLY A 142 -0.37 -5.59 28.25
CA GLY A 142 -0.76 -6.62 29.22
C GLY A 142 0.31 -6.97 30.24
N THR A 143 1.53 -6.45 30.09
CA THR A 143 2.59 -6.52 31.10
C THR A 143 2.39 -5.41 32.14
N PRO A 144 2.26 -5.75 33.44
CA PRO A 144 2.05 -4.76 34.52
C PRO A 144 3.25 -3.82 34.71
#